data_AF-A0A0G1RV12-F1
#
_entry.id   AF-A0A0G1RV12-F1
#
_cell.length_a   1.000
_cell.length_b   1.000
_cell.length_c   1.000
_cell.angle_alpha   90.00
_cell.angle_beta   90.00
_cell.angle_gamma   90.00
#
_symmetry.space_group_name_H-M   'P 1'
#
loop_
_entity.id
_entity.type
_entity.pdbx_description
1 polymer ?
#
loop_
_entity_poly.entity_id
_entity_poly.type
_entity_poly.pdbx_seq_one_letter_code
_entity_poly.pdbx_strand_id
1 'polypeptide(L)'
;MGALLVVLTTAILPIWLNREEAAKRLAELKKSQITFADLLRVEANKPVAITDSTYFTVEIPKVGAYSKVIANVNPADSQIYTEALKEGIAHAAGTYLPGMGGTVTLFSHSTDLAANVAYYNAVFYRLDELVPGDEVTVWFLGERRVYRVEEVKVTPPSDVSIFERQNDGEKLILMTCTPRGTTKNRLVVTAKPLTG
;
A
#
# COMPACT_ATOMS: atom_id res chain seq x y z
N MET A 1 62.99 -37.81 -29.01
CA MET A 1 62.18 -38.41 -27.92
C MET A 1 62.93 -38.21 -26.62
N GLY A 2 62.28 -37.67 -25.59
CA GLY A 2 62.88 -37.49 -24.27
C GLY A 2 62.22 -36.34 -23.52
N ALA A 3 61.09 -36.62 -22.86
CA ALA A 3 60.34 -35.71 -22.03
C ALA A 3 61.10 -35.37 -20.72
N LEU A 4 60.93 -34.14 -20.20
CA LEU A 4 61.22 -33.87 -18.78
C LEU A 4 60.30 -32.79 -18.20
N LEU A 5 59.45 -33.27 -17.29
CA LEU A 5 58.87 -32.71 -16.07
C LEU A 5 58.16 -31.34 -16.02
N VAL A 6 56.88 -31.47 -15.65
CA VAL A 6 55.96 -30.47 -15.09
C VAL A 6 56.42 -30.00 -13.69
N VAL A 7 56.31 -28.70 -13.41
CA VAL A 7 56.26 -28.18 -12.03
C VAL A 7 54.96 -27.40 -11.85
N LEU A 8 53.95 -28.08 -11.30
CA LEU A 8 52.75 -27.47 -10.74
C LEU A 8 53.02 -27.22 -9.26
N THR A 9 53.35 -25.99 -8.89
CA THR A 9 53.46 -25.59 -7.48
C THR A 9 52.06 -25.46 -6.88
N THR A 10 51.58 -26.53 -6.27
CA THR A 10 50.48 -26.45 -5.30
C THR A 10 51.03 -25.75 -4.06
N ALA A 11 50.57 -24.52 -3.82
CA ALA A 11 50.92 -23.80 -2.60
C ALA A 11 50.24 -24.48 -1.40
N ILE A 12 51.01 -25.28 -0.67
CA ILE A 12 50.62 -25.84 0.63
C ILE A 12 50.73 -24.71 1.65
N LEU A 13 49.60 -24.19 2.13
CA LEU A 13 49.59 -23.27 3.27
C LEU A 13 50.09 -24.01 4.53
N PRO A 14 51.13 -23.52 5.23
CA PRO A 14 51.65 -24.18 6.41
C PRO A 14 50.70 -24.01 7.60
N ILE A 15 50.26 -25.15 8.14
CA ILE A 15 49.40 -25.27 9.32
C ILE A 15 50.27 -25.10 10.57
N TRP A 16 50.48 -23.86 11.04
CA TRP A 16 51.00 -23.57 12.38
C TRP A 16 50.31 -22.31 12.94
N LEU A 17 49.00 -22.40 13.19
CA LEU A 17 48.29 -21.41 13.98
C LEU A 17 48.21 -21.92 15.42
N ASN A 18 48.85 -21.24 16.38
CA ASN A 18 48.71 -21.58 17.79
C ASN A 18 47.22 -21.47 18.19
N ARG A 19 46.75 -22.37 19.04
CA ARG A 19 45.34 -22.49 19.47
C ARG A 19 44.78 -21.17 20.01
N GLU A 20 45.61 -20.37 20.66
CA GLU A 20 45.24 -19.06 21.20
C GLU A 20 45.02 -18.01 20.10
N GLU A 21 45.87 -18.02 19.07
CA GLU A 21 45.77 -17.11 17.93
C GLU A 21 44.62 -17.51 17.00
N ALA A 22 44.36 -18.82 16.86
CA ALA A 22 43.18 -19.36 16.21
C ALA A 22 41.89 -18.92 16.93
N ALA A 23 41.87 -18.97 18.27
CA ALA A 23 40.73 -18.54 19.06
C ALA A 23 40.47 -17.03 18.94
N LYS A 24 41.52 -16.19 18.98
CA LYS A 24 41.41 -14.74 18.77
C LYS A 24 40.90 -14.41 17.37
N ARG A 25 41.43 -15.05 16.32
CA ARG A 25 40.95 -14.87 14.94
C ARG A 25 39.52 -15.34 14.76
N LEU A 26 39.13 -16.46 15.37
CA LEU A 26 37.76 -16.95 15.32
C LEU A 26 36.78 -16.02 16.04
N ALA A 27 37.20 -15.43 17.17
CA ALA A 27 36.39 -14.44 17.90
C ALA A 27 36.20 -13.15 17.09
N GLU A 28 37.26 -12.64 16.46
CA GLU A 28 37.18 -11.49 15.55
C GLU A 28 36.31 -11.78 14.32
N LEU A 29 36.46 -12.96 13.70
CA LEU A 29 35.62 -13.40 12.58
C LEU A 29 34.14 -13.53 12.97
N LYS A 30 33.84 -14.05 14.17
CA LYS A 30 32.46 -14.10 14.69
C LYS A 30 31.88 -12.71 14.93
N LYS A 31 32.72 -11.74 15.27
CA LYS A 31 32.33 -10.34 15.50
C LYS A 31 32.09 -9.59 14.18
N SER A 32 32.79 -9.98 13.11
CA SER A 32 32.66 -9.42 11.76
C SER A 32 31.67 -10.18 10.86
N GLN A 33 31.19 -11.34 11.28
CA GLN A 33 30.21 -12.12 10.52
C GLN A 33 28.84 -11.46 10.66
N ILE A 34 28.51 -10.67 9.63
CA ILE A 34 27.13 -10.23 9.41
C ILE A 34 26.25 -11.49 9.39
N THR A 35 25.34 -11.61 10.35
CA THR A 35 24.42 -12.74 10.39
C THR A 35 23.28 -12.50 9.42
N PHE A 36 22.59 -13.58 9.03
CA PHE A 36 21.35 -13.45 8.25
C PHE A 36 20.30 -12.58 8.98
N ALA A 37 20.25 -12.65 10.32
CA ALA A 37 19.36 -11.80 11.12
C ALA A 37 19.73 -10.32 11.01
N ASP A 38 21.02 -9.98 10.92
CA ASP A 38 21.47 -8.61 10.74
C ASP A 38 21.12 -8.10 9.34
N LEU A 39 21.24 -8.94 8.31
CA LEU A 39 20.76 -8.63 6.96
C LEU A 39 19.25 -8.39 6.92
N LEU A 40 18.46 -9.23 7.60
CA LEU A 40 17.01 -9.06 7.71
C LEU A 40 16.62 -7.78 8.44
N ARG A 41 17.34 -7.40 9.51
CA ARG A 41 17.10 -6.14 10.22
C ARG A 41 17.44 -4.93 9.36
N VAL A 42 18.56 -4.98 8.64
CA VAL A 42 18.94 -3.92 7.70
C VAL A 42 17.88 -3.79 6.61
N GLU A 43 17.39 -4.90 6.07
CA GLU A 43 16.33 -4.88 5.07
C GLU A 43 15.00 -4.36 5.63
N ALA A 44 14.61 -4.78 6.84
CA ALA A 44 13.39 -4.30 7.51
C ALA A 44 13.44 -2.80 7.86
N ASN A 45 14.63 -2.27 8.12
CA ASN A 45 14.84 -0.85 8.45
C ASN A 45 15.11 0.03 7.22
N LYS A 46 15.22 -0.54 6.01
CA LYS A 46 15.32 0.29 4.80
C LYS A 46 13.98 0.99 4.58
N PRO A 47 14.00 2.31 4.28
CA PRO A 47 12.77 3.00 3.89
C PRO A 47 12.20 2.31 2.65
N VAL A 48 10.88 2.05 2.66
CA VAL A 48 10.19 1.46 1.53
C VAL A 48 10.37 2.38 0.32
N ALA A 49 10.91 1.83 -0.77
CA ALA A 49 11.07 2.59 -1.99
C ALA A 49 9.69 3.05 -2.51
N ILE A 50 9.62 4.30 -2.98
CA ILE A 50 8.41 4.82 -3.64
C ILE A 50 8.38 4.21 -5.05
N THR A 51 7.41 3.35 -5.29
CA THR A 51 7.09 2.69 -6.56
C THR A 51 5.63 2.96 -6.90
N ASP A 52 5.16 2.52 -8.07
CA ASP A 52 3.75 2.67 -8.45
C ASP A 52 2.79 2.05 -7.43
N SER A 53 3.18 0.94 -6.78
CA SER A 53 2.37 0.25 -5.77
C SER A 53 2.41 0.93 -4.40
N THR A 54 3.41 1.75 -4.10
CA THR A 54 3.60 2.41 -2.80
C THR A 54 3.43 3.93 -2.87
N TYR A 55 3.21 4.50 -4.06
CA TYR A 55 3.01 5.94 -4.26
C TYR A 55 1.66 6.42 -3.74
N PHE A 56 0.56 5.89 -4.28
CA PHE A 56 -0.79 6.12 -3.75
C PHE A 56 -1.71 4.97 -4.20
N THR A 57 -1.94 4.00 -3.33
CA THR A 57 -2.76 2.82 -3.64
C THR A 57 -3.69 2.47 -2.48
N VAL A 58 -4.79 1.78 -2.80
CA VAL A 58 -5.76 1.25 -1.83
C VAL A 58 -5.88 -0.24 -2.04
N GLU A 59 -5.95 -0.98 -0.92
CA GLU A 59 -6.24 -2.40 -0.87
C GLU A 59 -7.33 -2.68 0.18
N ILE A 60 -8.34 -3.44 -0.22
CA ILE A 60 -9.43 -3.91 0.66
C ILE A 60 -9.58 -5.42 0.46
N PRO A 61 -8.85 -6.25 1.23
CA PRO A 61 -8.74 -7.69 0.97
C PRO A 61 -10.09 -8.42 0.93
N LYS A 62 -11.01 -8.08 1.83
CA LYS A 62 -12.33 -8.74 1.95
C LYS A 62 -13.13 -8.71 0.66
N VAL A 63 -13.04 -7.62 -0.09
CA VAL A 63 -13.81 -7.41 -1.33
C VAL A 63 -12.96 -7.58 -2.58
N GLY A 64 -11.66 -7.86 -2.42
CA GLY A 64 -10.70 -8.00 -3.50
C GLY A 64 -10.43 -6.70 -4.26
N ALA A 65 -10.64 -5.54 -3.62
CA ALA A 65 -10.39 -4.25 -4.24
C ALA A 65 -8.90 -3.89 -4.10
N TYR A 66 -8.24 -3.64 -5.22
CA TYR A 66 -6.87 -3.14 -5.26
C TYR A 66 -6.72 -2.21 -6.46
N SER A 67 -6.31 -0.96 -6.24
CA SER A 67 -6.08 0.00 -7.35
C SER A 67 -5.21 1.17 -6.93
N LYS A 68 -4.63 1.85 -7.93
CA LYS A 68 -3.97 3.15 -7.76
C LYS A 68 -5.00 4.24 -7.47
N VAL A 69 -4.54 5.30 -6.80
CA VAL A 69 -5.34 6.48 -6.51
C VAL A 69 -4.82 7.67 -7.32
N ILE A 70 -5.72 8.32 -8.06
CA ILE A 70 -5.47 9.57 -8.76
C ILE A 70 -5.72 10.71 -7.78
N ALA A 71 -4.67 11.45 -7.45
CA ALA A 71 -4.74 12.51 -6.45
C ALA A 71 -5.42 13.78 -6.98
N ASN A 72 -6.15 14.48 -6.09
CA ASN A 72 -6.64 15.85 -6.29
C ASN A 72 -7.59 15.99 -7.50
N VAL A 73 -8.50 15.03 -7.64
CA VAL A 73 -9.52 15.02 -8.68
C VAL A 73 -10.66 15.93 -8.24
N ASN A 74 -11.01 16.92 -9.07
CA ASN A 74 -12.15 17.80 -8.80
C ASN A 74 -13.47 17.05 -9.09
N PRO A 75 -14.29 16.71 -8.06
CA PRO A 75 -15.53 15.99 -8.28
C PRO A 75 -16.64 16.84 -8.93
N ALA A 76 -16.49 18.17 -8.96
CA ALA A 76 -17.43 19.08 -9.59
C ALA A 76 -17.22 19.22 -11.12
N ASP A 77 -16.07 18.76 -11.64
CA ASP A 77 -15.78 18.76 -13.06
C ASP A 77 -15.96 17.34 -13.63
N SER A 78 -17.04 17.17 -14.42
CA SER A 78 -17.40 15.87 -14.97
C SER A 78 -16.37 15.28 -15.91
N GLN A 79 -15.64 16.12 -16.64
CA GLN A 79 -14.61 15.65 -17.55
C GLN A 79 -13.41 15.15 -16.76
N ILE A 80 -12.94 15.94 -15.78
CA ILE A 80 -11.78 15.59 -14.97
C ILE A 80 -12.02 14.32 -14.17
N TYR A 81 -13.15 14.22 -13.44
CA TYR A 81 -13.36 13.03 -12.62
C TYR A 81 -13.63 11.78 -13.47
N THR A 82 -14.29 11.89 -14.62
CA THR A 82 -14.56 10.73 -15.48
C THR A 82 -13.28 10.16 -16.05
N GLU A 83 -12.32 11.00 -16.46
CA GLU A 83 -11.01 10.51 -16.92
C GLU A 83 -10.23 9.84 -15.78
N ALA A 84 -10.22 10.43 -14.58
CA ALA A 84 -9.56 9.82 -13.42
C ALA A 84 -10.15 8.45 -13.06
N LEU A 85 -11.48 8.31 -13.13
CA LEU A 85 -12.17 7.06 -12.80
C LEU A 85 -11.97 5.95 -13.83
N LYS A 86 -11.52 6.25 -15.07
CA LYS A 86 -11.07 5.21 -16.02
C LYS A 86 -9.74 4.59 -15.59
N GLU A 87 -8.94 5.34 -14.84
CA GLU A 87 -7.58 4.93 -14.48
C GLU A 87 -7.46 4.26 -13.10
N GLY A 88 -8.27 4.68 -12.14
CA GLY A 88 -8.17 4.19 -10.77
C GLY A 88 -9.25 4.71 -9.84
N ILE A 89 -8.96 4.66 -8.55
CA ILE A 89 -9.73 5.35 -7.52
C ILE A 89 -9.39 6.84 -7.59
N ALA A 90 -10.36 7.72 -7.40
CA ALA A 90 -10.13 9.17 -7.35
C ALA A 90 -10.08 9.66 -5.90
N HIS A 91 -9.03 10.40 -5.53
CA HIS A 91 -9.01 11.21 -4.31
C HIS A 91 -9.63 12.57 -4.59
N ALA A 92 -10.60 12.96 -3.76
CA ALA A 92 -11.31 14.22 -3.92
C ALA A 92 -10.41 15.44 -3.63
N ALA A 93 -10.34 16.37 -4.57
CA ALA A 93 -9.72 17.66 -4.34
C ALA A 93 -10.44 18.40 -3.20
N GLY A 94 -9.67 19.03 -2.32
CA GLY A 94 -10.19 19.75 -1.14
C GLY A 94 -10.11 18.94 0.16
N THR A 95 -10.08 17.61 0.09
CA THR A 95 -9.85 16.75 1.25
C THR A 95 -8.36 16.59 1.57
N TYR A 96 -8.05 16.01 2.72
CA TYR A 96 -6.66 15.76 3.14
C TYR A 96 -6.09 14.54 2.43
N LEU A 97 -4.76 14.48 2.33
CA LEU A 97 -4.05 13.27 1.93
C LEU A 97 -3.77 12.39 3.15
N PRO A 98 -3.55 11.07 2.97
CA PRO A 98 -3.23 10.16 4.07
C PRO A 98 -2.04 10.67 4.90
N GLY A 99 -2.17 10.66 6.23
CA GLY A 99 -1.12 11.12 7.15
C GLY A 99 -1.11 12.60 7.47
N MET A 100 -1.97 13.41 6.83
CA MET A 100 -2.06 14.83 7.12
C MET A 100 -3.02 15.16 8.27
N GLY A 101 -3.56 14.16 8.97
CA GLY A 101 -4.36 14.36 10.19
C GLY A 101 -5.81 14.80 9.97
N GLY A 102 -6.31 14.78 8.73
CA GLY A 102 -7.69 15.14 8.40
C GLY A 102 -8.38 14.09 7.54
N THR A 103 -9.61 14.38 7.13
CA THR A 103 -10.40 13.40 6.34
C THR A 103 -9.89 13.28 4.91
N VAL A 104 -9.65 12.05 4.49
CA VAL A 104 -9.28 11.64 3.13
C VAL A 104 -10.51 11.05 2.46
N THR A 105 -10.94 11.58 1.32
CA THR A 105 -12.12 11.07 0.61
C THR A 105 -11.73 10.47 -0.73
N LEU A 106 -12.05 9.19 -0.89
CA LEU A 106 -11.79 8.41 -2.09
C LEU A 106 -13.09 7.92 -2.71
N PHE A 107 -13.21 7.98 -4.03
CA PHE A 107 -14.37 7.50 -4.75
C PHE A 107 -14.02 6.71 -6.01
N SER A 108 -14.89 5.77 -6.35
CA SER A 108 -14.77 4.94 -7.55
C SER A 108 -16.15 4.60 -8.12
N HIS A 109 -16.19 4.22 -9.39
CA HIS A 109 -17.42 3.77 -10.03
C HIS A 109 -18.04 2.57 -9.29
N SER A 110 -19.36 2.49 -9.41
CA SER A 110 -20.13 1.28 -9.11
C SER A 110 -20.59 0.69 -10.43
N THR A 111 -20.91 -0.60 -10.43
CA THR A 111 -21.54 -1.27 -11.56
C THR A 111 -22.60 -2.25 -11.04
N ASP A 112 -23.34 -2.92 -11.91
CA ASP A 112 -24.39 -3.89 -11.58
C ASP A 112 -23.88 -5.33 -11.55
N LEU A 113 -22.84 -5.63 -12.33
CA LEU A 113 -22.32 -6.97 -12.54
C LEU A 113 -20.79 -7.00 -12.43
N ALA A 114 -20.25 -8.06 -11.85
CA ALA A 114 -18.80 -8.25 -11.74
C ALA A 114 -18.08 -8.21 -13.11
N ALA A 115 -18.73 -8.69 -14.18
CA ALA A 115 -18.19 -8.66 -15.55
C ALA A 115 -17.92 -7.23 -16.05
N ASN A 116 -18.64 -6.24 -15.52
CA ASN A 116 -18.53 -4.85 -15.91
C ASN A 116 -17.46 -4.09 -15.10
N VAL A 117 -16.89 -4.71 -14.05
CA VAL A 117 -15.90 -4.07 -13.17
C VAL A 117 -14.66 -3.65 -13.94
N ALA A 118 -14.12 -4.50 -14.81
CA ALA A 118 -12.95 -4.17 -15.61
C ALA A 118 -13.24 -3.06 -16.63
N TYR A 119 -14.44 -3.04 -17.21
CA TYR A 119 -14.83 -2.05 -18.21
C TYR A 119 -15.03 -0.66 -17.62
N TYR A 120 -15.66 -0.56 -16.45
CA TYR A 120 -15.92 0.71 -15.76
C TYR A 120 -14.88 1.06 -14.70
N ASN A 121 -13.86 0.23 -14.51
CA ASN A 121 -12.93 0.35 -13.39
C ASN A 121 -13.68 0.55 -12.05
N ALA A 122 -14.73 -0.25 -11.84
CA ALA A 122 -15.62 -0.15 -10.68
C ALA A 122 -15.00 -0.82 -9.46
N VAL A 123 -13.86 -0.29 -8.99
CA VAL A 123 -13.04 -0.88 -7.91
C VAL A 123 -13.84 -1.02 -6.61
N PHE A 124 -14.78 -0.10 -6.35
CA PHE A 124 -15.65 -0.11 -5.18
C PHE A 124 -17.01 -0.81 -5.43
N TYR A 125 -17.13 -1.63 -6.47
CA TYR A 125 -18.36 -2.37 -6.80
C TYR A 125 -18.93 -3.19 -5.62
N ARG A 126 -18.06 -3.77 -4.78
CA ARG A 126 -18.44 -4.62 -3.62
C ARG A 126 -18.33 -3.91 -2.28
N LEU A 127 -18.25 -2.58 -2.27
CA LEU A 127 -18.05 -1.81 -1.03
C LEU A 127 -19.20 -1.99 -0.03
N ASP A 128 -20.39 -2.40 -0.50
CA ASP A 128 -21.57 -2.73 0.33
C ASP A 128 -21.40 -3.99 1.18
N GLU A 129 -20.37 -4.79 0.94
CA GLU A 129 -20.05 -5.99 1.72
C GLU A 129 -19.16 -5.69 2.94
N LEU A 130 -18.67 -4.45 3.07
CA LEU A 130 -17.91 -4.03 4.23
C LEU A 130 -18.81 -3.84 5.45
N VAL A 131 -18.26 -4.13 6.62
CA VAL A 131 -18.90 -3.98 7.93
C VAL A 131 -17.89 -3.39 8.93
N PRO A 132 -18.36 -2.80 10.04
CA PRO A 132 -17.46 -2.33 11.10
C PRO A 132 -16.48 -3.41 11.54
N GLY A 133 -15.20 -3.04 11.65
CA GLY A 133 -14.10 -3.95 11.98
C GLY A 133 -13.26 -4.40 10.78
N ASP A 134 -13.78 -4.33 9.55
CA ASP A 134 -12.99 -4.63 8.34
C ASP A 134 -11.84 -3.64 8.16
N GLU A 135 -10.77 -4.06 7.47
CA GLU A 135 -9.58 -3.25 7.28
C GLU A 135 -9.39 -2.79 5.83
N VAL A 136 -8.89 -1.55 5.71
CA VAL A 136 -8.53 -0.91 4.44
C VAL A 136 -7.07 -0.48 4.57
N THR A 137 -6.21 -0.94 3.67
CA THR A 137 -4.82 -0.50 3.60
C THR A 137 -4.67 0.57 2.54
N VAL A 138 -4.00 1.67 2.89
CA VAL A 138 -3.61 2.73 1.97
C VAL A 138 -2.10 2.87 2.00
N TRP A 139 -1.46 2.82 0.85
CA TRP A 139 -0.10 3.29 0.70
C TRP A 139 -0.10 4.72 0.22
N PHE A 140 0.74 5.57 0.82
CA PHE A 140 0.97 6.92 0.35
C PHE A 140 2.44 7.30 0.56
N LEU A 141 3.14 7.66 -0.51
CA LEU A 141 4.55 8.05 -0.51
C LEU A 141 5.48 7.08 0.25
N GLY A 142 5.27 5.77 0.07
CA GLY A 142 6.07 4.74 0.73
C GLY A 142 5.64 4.43 2.17
N GLU A 143 4.63 5.12 2.70
CA GLU A 143 4.10 4.87 4.03
C GLU A 143 2.79 4.06 3.96
N ARG A 144 2.78 2.92 4.65
CA ARG A 144 1.60 2.07 4.80
C ARG A 144 0.74 2.55 5.95
N ARG A 145 -0.54 2.80 5.69
CA ARG A 145 -1.56 3.11 6.70
C ARG A 145 -2.66 2.07 6.64
N VAL A 146 -3.08 1.59 7.81
CA VAL A 146 -4.22 0.67 7.92
C VAL A 146 -5.34 1.40 8.64
N TYR A 147 -6.50 1.40 8.02
CA TYR A 147 -7.73 1.96 8.56
C TYR A 147 -8.69 0.81 8.89
N ARG A 148 -9.50 1.00 9.94
CA ARG A 148 -10.56 0.09 10.32
C ARG A 148 -11.91 0.75 10.12
N VAL A 149 -12.79 0.06 9.41
CA VAL A 149 -14.16 0.50 9.14
C VAL A 149 -14.90 0.67 10.46
N GLU A 150 -15.55 1.82 10.64
CA GLU A 150 -16.39 2.12 11.78
C GLU A 150 -17.87 2.19 11.40
N GLU A 151 -18.17 2.70 10.20
CA GLU A 151 -19.54 2.95 9.75
C GLU A 151 -19.69 2.68 8.25
N VAL A 152 -20.86 2.17 7.87
CA VAL A 152 -21.33 2.09 6.49
C VAL A 152 -22.72 2.71 6.43
N LYS A 153 -22.88 3.75 5.61
CA LYS A 153 -24.15 4.48 5.47
C LYS A 153 -24.54 4.70 4.02
N VAL A 154 -25.84 4.84 3.78
CA VAL A 154 -26.39 5.26 2.50
C VAL A 154 -26.86 6.72 2.62
N THR A 155 -26.38 7.59 1.74
CA THR A 155 -26.71 9.02 1.74
C THR A 155 -27.28 9.44 0.38
N PRO A 156 -28.10 10.52 0.33
CA PRO A 156 -28.57 11.06 -0.94
C PRO A 156 -27.40 11.68 -1.74
N PRO A 157 -27.48 11.73 -3.08
CA PRO A 157 -26.43 12.34 -3.92
C PRO A 157 -26.15 13.82 -3.61
N SER A 158 -27.10 14.52 -2.99
CA SER A 158 -26.98 15.91 -2.57
C SER A 158 -26.16 16.09 -1.29
N ASP A 159 -25.86 15.02 -0.54
CA ASP A 159 -24.98 15.08 0.63
C ASP A 159 -23.52 15.11 0.18
N VAL A 160 -23.01 16.33 0.00
CA VAL A 160 -21.64 16.61 -0.46
C VAL A 160 -20.67 16.89 0.70
N SER A 161 -21.13 16.76 1.95
CA SER A 161 -20.34 17.06 3.15
C SER A 161 -19.04 16.25 3.24
N ILE A 162 -19.02 15.05 2.64
CA ILE A 162 -17.85 14.17 2.59
C ILE A 162 -16.70 14.72 1.73
N PHE A 163 -16.96 15.70 0.86
CA PHE A 163 -15.94 16.35 0.03
C PHE A 163 -15.41 17.65 0.66
N GLU A 164 -16.02 18.09 1.76
CA GLU A 164 -15.58 19.27 2.47
C GLU A 164 -14.34 18.95 3.32
N ARG A 165 -13.55 19.99 3.59
CA ARG A 165 -12.35 19.86 4.41
C ARG A 165 -12.74 19.69 5.89
N GLN A 166 -12.51 18.50 6.44
CA GLN A 166 -12.80 18.16 7.84
C GLN A 166 -11.50 17.90 8.61
N ASN A 167 -11.34 18.54 9.78
CA ASN A 167 -10.11 18.53 10.58
C ASN A 167 -10.28 17.95 12.00
N ASP A 168 -11.30 17.11 12.22
CA ASP A 168 -11.61 16.49 13.51
C ASP A 168 -10.88 15.15 13.73
N GLY A 169 -9.71 15.01 13.11
CA GLY A 169 -8.88 13.80 13.11
C GLY A 169 -8.83 13.11 11.74
N GLU A 170 -7.86 12.22 11.59
CA GLU A 170 -7.69 11.46 10.36
C GLU A 170 -8.79 10.41 10.21
N LYS A 171 -9.47 10.45 9.06
CA LYS A 171 -10.50 9.48 8.65
C LYS A 171 -10.29 9.16 7.19
N LEU A 172 -10.66 7.95 6.80
CA LEU A 172 -10.77 7.53 5.41
C LEU A 172 -12.24 7.35 5.08
N ILE A 173 -12.70 8.09 4.09
CA ILE A 173 -14.02 7.92 3.50
C ILE A 173 -13.86 7.24 2.13
N LEU A 174 -14.55 6.13 1.95
CA LEU A 174 -14.69 5.44 0.67
C LEU A 174 -16.13 5.62 0.18
N MET A 175 -16.31 6.05 -1.07
CA MET A 175 -17.63 6.32 -1.61
C MET A 175 -17.84 5.73 -3.00
N THR A 176 -19.05 5.20 -3.22
CA THR A 176 -19.51 4.75 -4.54
C THR A 176 -21.01 4.98 -4.71
N CYS A 177 -21.54 4.72 -5.90
CA CYS A 177 -22.99 4.79 -6.15
C CYS A 177 -23.70 3.52 -5.68
N THR A 178 -24.93 3.65 -5.18
CA THR A 178 -25.73 2.54 -4.68
C THR A 178 -27.24 2.76 -4.90
N PRO A 179 -28.08 1.70 -5.03
CA PRO A 179 -27.73 0.29 -5.22
C PRO A 179 -26.83 0.05 -6.43
N ARG A 180 -26.12 -1.08 -6.45
CA ARG A 180 -25.23 -1.50 -7.55
C ARG A 180 -25.92 -1.31 -8.91
N GLY A 181 -25.20 -0.70 -9.86
CA GLY A 181 -25.72 -0.38 -11.19
C GLY A 181 -26.58 0.88 -11.28
N THR A 182 -26.79 1.59 -10.18
CA THR A 182 -27.60 2.81 -10.15
C THR A 182 -26.82 3.99 -9.60
N THR A 183 -27.30 5.20 -9.86
CA THR A 183 -26.74 6.46 -9.32
C THR A 183 -27.65 7.12 -8.29
N LYS A 184 -28.66 6.38 -7.79
CA LYS A 184 -29.75 6.90 -6.95
C LYS A 184 -29.26 7.47 -5.62
N ASN A 185 -28.34 6.76 -4.96
CA ASN A 185 -27.77 7.13 -3.67
C ASN A 185 -26.26 6.93 -3.68
N ARG A 186 -25.61 7.34 -2.60
CA ARG A 186 -24.19 7.06 -2.32
C ARG A 186 -24.09 6.06 -1.19
N LEU A 187 -23.22 5.06 -1.36
CA LEU A 187 -22.73 4.27 -0.26
C LEU A 187 -21.45 4.95 0.23
N VAL A 188 -21.39 5.22 1.53
CA VAL A 188 -20.27 5.88 2.19
C VAL A 188 -19.79 4.96 3.30
N VAL A 189 -18.52 4.56 3.23
CA VAL A 189 -17.83 3.81 4.27
C VAL A 189 -16.85 4.74 4.96
N THR A 190 -16.94 4.83 6.27
CA THR A 190 -16.04 5.62 7.11
C THR A 190 -15.13 4.68 7.89
N ALA A 191 -13.82 4.94 7.84
CA ALA A 191 -12.81 4.18 8.56
C ALA A 191 -11.83 5.11 9.29
N LYS A 192 -11.26 4.65 10.40
CA LYS A 192 -10.24 5.38 11.17
C LYS A 192 -8.90 4.65 11.18
N PRO A 193 -7.77 5.37 11.24
CA PRO A 193 -6.46 4.74 11.33
C PRO A 193 -6.37 3.85 12.57
N LEU A 194 -5.73 2.68 12.44
CA LEU A 194 -5.48 1.75 13.55
C LEU A 194 -4.45 2.26 14.56
N THR A 195 -3.63 3.20 14.14
CA THR A 195 -2.56 3.80 14.93
C THR A 195 -2.71 5.31 14.88
N GLY A 196 -3.30 5.86 15.93
CA GLY A 196 -3.16 7.23 16.40
C GLY A 196 -2.61 7.20 17.82
#